data_AF-A0A8B9IL55-F1
#
_entry.id   AF-A0A8B9IL55-F1
#
_cell.length_a   1.000
_cell.length_b   1.000
_cell.length_c   1.000
_cell.angle_alpha   90.00
_cell.angle_beta   90.00
_cell.angle_gamma   90.00
#
_symmetry.space_group_name_H-M   'P 1'
#
loop_
_entity.id
_entity.type
_entity.pdbx_description
1 polymer ?
#
loop_
_entity_poly.entity_id
_entity_poly.type
_entity_poly.pdbx_seq_one_letter_code
_entity_poly.pdbx_strand_id
1 'polypeptide(L)'
;MNSHPPGRSGRSVQEIWEDFSLSFTPAVREVVEFAKHIPGFQALSQHDQVTLLKAGTFEVLMVRFASLFNVKEQTVTFMSRTKYSLEELWGMGMGDLLSSMFEFSEKLSALDLSDEELGLFTAVVLVSAGGRR
;
A
#
# COMPACT_ATOMS: atom_id res chain seq x y z
N MET A 1 -21.76 -18.88 19.20
CA MET A 1 -20.37 -19.37 19.08
C MET A 1 -20.02 -19.23 17.61
N ASN A 2 -19.47 -18.08 17.21
CA ASN A 2 -19.22 -17.78 15.80
C ASN A 2 -17.83 -18.32 15.44
N SER A 3 -17.80 -19.55 14.96
CA SER A 3 -16.59 -20.19 14.47
C SER A 3 -16.34 -19.72 13.03
N HIS A 4 -15.51 -18.68 12.87
CA HIS A 4 -14.95 -18.36 11.56
C HIS A 4 -14.03 -19.51 11.13
N PRO A 5 -14.03 -19.89 9.83
CA PRO A 5 -13.17 -20.95 9.36
C PRO A 5 -11.69 -20.54 9.56
N PRO A 6 -10.84 -21.42 10.10
CA PRO A 6 -9.42 -21.10 10.24
C PRO A 6 -8.79 -20.96 8.85
N GLY A 7 -8.03 -19.88 8.64
CA GLY A 7 -7.08 -19.80 7.52
C GLY A 7 -6.04 -20.91 7.65
N ARG A 8 -5.34 -21.24 6.56
CA ARG A 8 -4.37 -22.37 6.53
C ARG A 8 -3.23 -22.24 7.55
N SER A 9 -3.04 -21.06 8.14
CA SER A 9 -2.07 -20.74 9.20
C SER A 9 -2.58 -20.93 10.64
N GLY A 10 -3.85 -21.32 10.83
CA GLY A 10 -4.48 -21.38 12.17
C GLY A 10 -4.84 -20.01 12.77
N ARG A 11 -4.58 -18.91 12.03
CA ARG A 11 -4.99 -17.56 12.40
C ARG A 11 -6.43 -17.27 11.96
N SER A 12 -7.12 -16.47 12.77
CA SER A 12 -8.42 -15.91 12.45
C SER A 12 -8.31 -14.82 11.38
N VAL A 13 -9.43 -14.55 10.68
CA VAL A 13 -9.54 -13.44 9.72
C VAL A 13 -9.15 -12.11 10.36
N GLN A 14 -9.56 -11.89 11.62
CA GLN A 14 -9.27 -10.67 12.36
C GLN A 14 -7.76 -10.48 12.57
N GLU A 15 -7.04 -11.52 12.98
CA GLU A 15 -5.58 -11.44 13.16
C GLU A 15 -4.85 -11.16 11.84
N ILE A 16 -5.34 -11.71 10.73
CA ILE A 16 -4.76 -11.48 9.40
C ILE A 16 -5.03 -10.03 8.94
N TRP A 17 -6.25 -9.53 9.17
CA TRP A 17 -6.60 -8.13 8.87
C TRP A 17 -5.82 -7.15 9.74
N GLU A 18 -5.59 -7.49 11.01
CA GLU A 18 -4.77 -6.71 11.92
C GLU A 18 -3.32 -6.67 11.44
N ASP A 19 -2.73 -7.81 11.06
CA ASP A 19 -1.37 -7.88 10.48
C ASP A 19 -1.25 -7.02 9.21
N PHE A 20 -2.25 -7.07 8.33
CA PHE A 20 -2.32 -6.19 7.16
C PHE A 20 -2.44 -4.71 7.56
N SER A 21 -3.33 -4.37 8.48
CA SER A 21 -3.53 -2.99 8.96
C SER A 21 -2.29 -2.42 9.64
N LEU A 22 -1.54 -3.26 10.37
CA LEU A 22 -0.27 -2.89 10.99
C LEU A 22 0.80 -2.51 9.95
N SER A 23 0.66 -2.93 8.69
CA SER A 23 1.54 -2.53 7.59
C SER A 23 1.38 -1.05 7.21
N PHE A 24 0.23 -0.43 7.50
CA PHE A 24 -0.03 0.98 7.17
C PHE A 24 0.74 1.94 8.06
N THR A 25 0.80 1.70 9.36
CA THR A 25 1.44 2.63 10.32
C THR A 25 2.90 2.97 9.99
N PRO A 26 3.81 1.99 9.79
CA PRO A 26 5.19 2.29 9.40
C PRO A 26 5.23 2.88 7.98
N ALA A 27 4.41 2.38 7.06
CA ALA A 27 4.40 2.87 5.69
C ALA A 27 3.99 4.36 5.60
N VAL A 28 3.01 4.81 6.38
CA VAL A 28 2.62 6.24 6.46
C VAL A 28 3.79 7.10 6.93
N ARG A 29 4.55 6.65 7.94
CA ARG A 29 5.73 7.38 8.42
C ARG A 29 6.80 7.47 7.34
N GLU A 30 6.99 6.39 6.59
CA GLU A 30 7.92 6.35 5.46
C GLU A 30 7.47 7.27 4.31
N VAL A 31 6.16 7.45 4.06
CA VAL A 31 5.66 8.46 3.12
C VAL A 31 6.01 9.88 3.56
N VAL A 32 5.82 10.19 4.84
CA VAL A 32 6.18 11.51 5.38
C VAL A 32 7.67 11.76 5.26
N GLU A 33 8.50 10.75 5.52
CA GLU A 33 9.94 10.87 5.39
C GLU A 33 10.39 10.99 3.93
N PHE A 34 9.80 10.19 3.04
CA PHE A 34 10.02 10.30 1.59
C PHE A 34 9.69 11.71 1.08
N ALA A 35 8.56 12.29 1.50
CA ALA A 35 8.14 13.63 1.10
C ALA A 35 9.18 14.70 1.42
N LYS A 36 9.81 14.63 2.60
CA LYS A 36 10.86 15.58 3.00
C LYS A 36 12.09 15.55 2.11
N HIS A 37 12.37 14.41 1.47
CA HIS A 37 13.49 14.25 0.55
C HIS A 37 13.18 14.76 -0.87
N ILE A 38 11.92 15.07 -1.19
CA ILE A 38 11.56 15.66 -2.48
C ILE A 38 12.06 17.11 -2.52
N PRO A 39 12.92 17.49 -3.49
CA PRO A 39 13.38 18.86 -3.64
C PRO A 39 12.21 19.85 -3.73
N GLY A 40 12.28 20.92 -2.94
CA GLY A 40 11.23 21.95 -2.89
C GLY A 40 10.05 21.65 -1.96
N PHE A 41 9.84 20.40 -1.52
CA PHE A 41 8.72 20.07 -0.63
C PHE A 41 8.81 20.79 0.72
N GLN A 42 10.00 20.82 1.33
CA GLN A 42 10.21 21.51 2.60
C GLN A 42 10.13 23.05 2.49
N ALA A 43 10.19 23.60 1.27
CA ALA A 43 10.03 25.03 1.04
C ALA A 43 8.54 25.45 1.01
N LEU A 44 7.61 24.50 0.90
CA LEU A 44 6.17 24.75 1.00
C LEU A 44 5.77 25.15 2.42
N SER A 45 4.62 25.83 2.55
CA SER A 45 4.08 26.14 3.87
C SER A 45 3.75 24.85 4.64
N GLN A 46 3.81 24.89 5.97
CA GLN A 46 3.41 23.74 6.81
C GLN A 46 1.97 23.29 6.53
N HIS A 47 1.09 24.25 6.21
CA HIS A 47 -0.29 23.95 5.83
C HIS A 47 -0.36 23.13 4.52
N ASP A 48 0.42 23.52 3.52
CA ASP A 48 0.44 22.83 2.22
C ASP A 48 1.11 21.45 2.32
N GLN A 49 2.20 21.33 3.09
CA GLN A 49 2.84 20.04 3.36
C GLN A 49 1.84 19.05 3.99
N VAL A 50 1.11 19.49 5.02
CA VAL A 50 0.09 18.68 5.68
C VAL A 50 -1.07 18.35 4.74
N THR A 51 -1.50 19.31 3.92
CA THR A 51 -2.60 19.11 2.96
C THR A 51 -2.23 18.09 1.88
N LEU A 52 -1.03 18.20 1.29
CA LEU A 52 -0.51 17.26 0.30
C LEU A 52 -0.37 15.85 0.90
N LEU A 53 0.20 15.73 2.10
CA LEU A 53 0.30 14.44 2.77
C LEU A 53 -1.08 13.85 3.07
N LYS A 54 -2.02 14.63 3.61
CA LYS A 54 -3.38 14.13 3.89
C LYS A 54 -4.10 13.66 2.63
N ALA A 55 -3.94 14.37 1.51
CA ALA A 55 -4.57 14.02 0.24
C ALA A 55 -3.88 12.83 -0.46
N GLY A 56 -2.54 12.79 -0.47
CA GLY A 56 -1.76 11.87 -1.30
C GLY A 56 -1.22 10.64 -0.59
N THR A 57 -1.27 10.57 0.75
CA THR A 57 -0.65 9.44 1.48
C THR A 57 -1.21 8.10 1.04
N PHE A 58 -2.52 7.97 0.86
CA PHE A 58 -3.11 6.69 0.47
C PHE A 58 -2.65 6.26 -0.93
N GLU A 59 -2.56 7.19 -1.88
CA GLU A 59 -2.10 6.89 -3.24
C GLU A 59 -0.64 6.45 -3.24
N VAL A 60 0.22 7.14 -2.50
CA VAL A 60 1.62 6.74 -2.33
C VAL A 60 1.71 5.36 -1.66
N LEU A 61 0.86 5.08 -0.65
CA LEU A 61 0.80 3.76 -0.03
C LEU A 61 0.42 2.68 -1.04
N MET A 62 -0.50 2.93 -1.98
CA MET A 62 -0.84 1.95 -3.02
C MET A 62 0.36 1.63 -3.90
N VAL A 63 1.14 2.65 -4.30
CA VAL A 63 2.40 2.45 -5.06
C VAL A 63 3.38 1.59 -4.29
N ARG A 64 3.56 1.84 -2.99
CA ARG A 64 4.47 1.04 -2.15
C ARG A 64 3.97 -0.37 -1.93
N PHE A 65 2.69 -0.54 -1.64
CA PHE A 65 2.10 -1.84 -1.41
C PHE A 65 2.07 -2.71 -2.66
N ALA A 66 2.16 -2.13 -3.86
CA ALA A 66 2.32 -2.90 -5.09
C ALA A 66 3.49 -3.89 -5.00
N SER A 67 4.58 -3.52 -4.34
CA SER A 67 5.75 -4.40 -4.12
C SER A 67 5.52 -5.54 -3.12
N LEU A 68 4.46 -5.49 -2.31
CA LEU A 68 4.10 -6.60 -1.41
C LEU A 68 3.43 -7.76 -2.16
N PHE A 69 2.88 -7.49 -3.35
CA PHE A 69 2.21 -8.48 -4.16
C PHE A 69 3.19 -9.15 -5.11
N ASN A 70 3.14 -10.48 -5.15
CA ASN A 70 3.75 -11.26 -6.21
C ASN A 70 2.67 -11.60 -7.24
N VAL A 71 2.68 -10.87 -8.36
CA VAL A 71 1.72 -11.03 -9.46
C VAL A 71 1.76 -12.44 -10.04
N LYS A 72 2.95 -13.03 -10.16
CA LYS A 72 3.13 -14.38 -10.74
C LYS A 72 2.57 -15.49 -9.84
N GLU A 73 2.79 -15.36 -8.54
CA GLU A 73 2.32 -16.34 -7.55
C GLU A 73 0.90 -16.05 -7.04
N GLN A 74 0.30 -14.92 -7.43
CA GLN A 74 -0.96 -14.41 -6.89
C GLN A 74 -0.98 -14.43 -5.34
N THR A 75 0.11 -13.96 -4.75
CA THR A 75 0.29 -13.92 -3.30
C THR A 75 0.63 -12.51 -2.82
N VAL A 76 0.35 -12.24 -1.55
CA VAL A 76 0.78 -11.03 -0.86
C VAL A 76 1.61 -11.40 0.35
N THR A 77 2.70 -10.68 0.58
CA THR A 77 3.57 -10.85 1.74
C THR A 77 3.29 -9.74 2.75
N PHE A 78 2.82 -10.09 3.94
CA PHE A 78 2.59 -9.11 5.02
C PHE A 78 3.85 -8.87 5.85
N MET A 79 3.81 -7.86 6.72
CA MET A 79 4.94 -7.48 7.58
C MET A 79 5.42 -8.62 8.49
N SER A 80 4.54 -9.54 8.86
CA SER A 80 4.92 -10.78 9.56
C SER A 80 5.78 -11.75 8.73
N ARG A 81 6.11 -11.40 7.47
CA ARG A 81 6.74 -12.25 6.44
C ARG A 81 5.90 -13.47 6.05
N THR A 82 4.65 -13.50 6.49
CA THR A 82 3.70 -14.54 6.09
C THR A 82 3.19 -14.21 4.70
N LYS A 83 3.25 -15.21 3.81
CA LYS A 83 2.66 -15.13 2.48
C LYS A 83 1.26 -15.71 2.52
N TYR A 84 0.31 -15.00 1.91
CA TYR A 84 -1.06 -15.46 1.74
C TYR A 84 -1.41 -15.46 0.26
N SER A 85 -2.15 -16.49 -0.18
CA SER A 85 -2.74 -16.48 -1.52
C SER A 85 -3.91 -15.51 -1.55
N LEU A 86 -4.12 -14.83 -2.69
CA LEU A 86 -5.27 -13.93 -2.84
C LEU A 86 -6.60 -14.67 -2.69
N GLU A 87 -6.68 -15.89 -3.21
CA GLU A 87 -7.85 -16.77 -3.08
C GLU A 87 -8.23 -17.00 -1.60
N GLU A 88 -7.26 -17.25 -0.73
CA GLU A 88 -7.47 -17.41 0.71
C GLU A 88 -8.03 -16.13 1.33
N LEU A 89 -7.46 -14.97 1.00
CA LEU A 89 -7.90 -13.68 1.55
C LEU A 89 -9.28 -13.28 1.04
N TRP A 90 -9.61 -13.62 -0.21
CA TRP A 90 -10.94 -13.45 -0.79
C TRP A 90 -11.98 -14.31 -0.10
N GLY A 91 -11.68 -15.60 0.12
CA GLY A 91 -12.54 -16.51 0.88
C GLY A 91 -12.78 -16.08 2.32
N MET A 92 -11.93 -15.22 2.87
CA MET A 92 -12.03 -14.65 4.21
C MET A 92 -12.82 -13.32 4.27
N GLY A 93 -13.32 -12.81 3.14
CA GLY A 93 -14.08 -11.56 3.08
C GLY A 93 -13.23 -10.29 3.09
N MET A 94 -11.91 -10.39 2.86
CA MET A 94 -11.00 -9.25 2.73
C MET A 94 -10.83 -8.79 1.26
N GLY A 95 -11.78 -9.16 0.40
CA GLY A 95 -11.60 -9.18 -1.05
C GLY A 95 -11.48 -7.83 -1.74
N ASP A 96 -12.46 -6.96 -1.59
CA ASP A 96 -12.62 -5.83 -2.52
C ASP A 96 -11.42 -4.87 -2.55
N LEU A 97 -10.89 -4.52 -1.36
CA LEU A 97 -9.69 -3.67 -1.27
C LEU A 97 -8.45 -4.39 -1.81
N LEU A 98 -8.20 -5.63 -1.36
CA LEU A 98 -7.02 -6.39 -1.76
C LEU A 98 -7.02 -6.73 -3.25
N SER A 99 -8.20 -7.00 -3.84
CA SER A 99 -8.38 -7.18 -5.28
C SER A 99 -8.01 -5.90 -6.02
N SER A 100 -8.52 -4.76 -5.58
CA SER A 100 -8.21 -3.47 -6.21
C SER A 100 -6.71 -3.14 -6.13
N MET A 101 -6.08 -3.43 -4.99
CA MET A 101 -4.64 -3.26 -4.79
C MET A 101 -3.81 -4.22 -5.66
N PHE A 102 -4.27 -5.45 -5.81
CA PHE A 102 -3.63 -6.44 -6.67
C PHE A 102 -3.71 -6.06 -8.15
N GLU A 103 -4.89 -5.67 -8.64
CA GLU A 103 -5.08 -5.20 -10.02
C GLU A 103 -4.21 -3.96 -10.30
N PHE A 104 -4.08 -3.07 -9.32
CA PHE A 104 -3.17 -1.93 -9.42
C PHE A 104 -1.70 -2.38 -9.48
N SER A 105 -1.30 -3.31 -8.62
CA SER A 105 0.06 -3.88 -8.60
C SER A 105 0.40 -4.57 -9.93
N GLU A 106 -0.52 -5.34 -10.50
CA GLU A 106 -0.35 -6.00 -11.79
C GLU A 106 -0.07 -4.98 -12.90
N LYS A 107 -0.91 -3.93 -12.97
CA LYS A 107 -0.74 -2.86 -13.98
C LYS A 107 0.55 -2.08 -13.78
N LEU A 108 0.92 -1.77 -12.54
CA LEU A 108 2.16 -1.04 -12.22
C LEU A 108 3.40 -1.90 -12.53
N SER A 109 3.38 -3.19 -12.17
CA SER A 109 4.47 -4.13 -12.44
C SER A 109 4.66 -4.38 -13.93
N ALA A 110 3.59 -4.30 -14.74
CA ALA A 110 3.67 -4.43 -16.20
C ALA A 110 4.43 -3.28 -16.89
N LEU A 111 4.63 -2.15 -16.19
CA LEU A 111 5.42 -1.03 -16.71
C LEU A 111 6.93 -1.25 -16.57
N ASP A 112 7.36 -2.23 -15.77
CA ASP A 112 8.77 -2.59 -15.55
C ASP A 112 9.67 -1.39 -15.20
N LEU A 113 9.15 -0.51 -14.32
CA LEU A 113 9.83 0.71 -13.92
C LEU A 113 11.09 0.40 -13.11
N SER A 114 12.16 1.16 -13.34
CA SER A 114 13.33 1.15 -12.46
C SER A 114 13.00 1.75 -11.10
N ASP A 115 13.87 1.53 -10.09
CA ASP A 115 13.70 2.13 -8.76
C ASP A 115 13.68 3.67 -8.82
N GLU A 116 14.46 4.26 -9.73
CA GLU A 116 14.49 5.71 -9.96
C GLU A 116 13.19 6.22 -10.60
N GLU A 117 12.67 5.51 -11.60
CA GLU A 117 11.41 5.86 -12.28
C GLU A 117 10.22 5.72 -11.33
N LEU A 118 10.20 4.67 -10.52
CA LEU A 118 9.20 4.47 -9.48
C LEU A 118 9.27 5.55 -8.40
N GLY A 119 10.47 5.95 -7.99
CA GLY A 119 10.69 7.07 -7.08
C GLY A 119 10.15 8.38 -7.63
N LEU A 120 10.43 8.69 -8.90
CA LEU A 120 9.91 9.89 -9.57
C LEU A 120 8.39 9.84 -9.71
N PHE A 121 7.83 8.71 -10.14
CA PHE A 121 6.39 8.50 -10.22
C PHE A 121 5.72 8.73 -8.86
N THR A 122 6.29 8.17 -7.79
CA THR A 122 5.79 8.33 -6.42
C THR A 122 5.82 9.79 -5.96
N ALA A 123 6.90 10.53 -6.29
CA ALA A 123 6.99 11.95 -6.00
C ALA A 123 5.91 12.76 -6.73
N VAL A 124 5.69 12.46 -8.02
CA VAL A 124 4.63 13.09 -8.84
C VAL A 124 3.25 12.81 -8.26
N VAL A 125 2.95 11.57 -7.88
CA VAL A 125 1.69 11.19 -7.22
C VAL A 125 1.44 12.03 -5.97
N LEU A 126 2.45 12.17 -5.10
CA LEU A 126 2.32 12.93 -3.86
C LEU A 126 2.05 14.42 -4.11
N VAL A 127 2.84 15.07 -4.97
CA VAL A 127 2.71 16.52 -5.21
C VAL A 127 1.47 16.88 -6.02
N SER A 128 0.94 15.92 -6.80
CA SER A 128 -0.29 16.11 -7.58
C SER A 128 -1.56 16.01 -6.73
N ALA A 129 -1.49 15.43 -5.54
CA ALA A 129 -2.65 15.17 -4.69
C ALA A 129 -3.39 16.46 -4.25
N GLY A 130 -2.68 17.59 -4.13
CA GLY A 130 -3.27 18.88 -3.78
C GLY A 130 -3.93 19.64 -4.95
N GLY A 131 -3.74 19.16 -6.18
CA GLY A 131 -4.22 19.82 -7.40
C GLY A 131 -5.59 19.36 -7.89
N ARG A 132 -6.20 18.32 -7.27
CA ARG A 132 -7.54 17.85 -7.64
C ARG A 132 -8.61 18.75 -7.04
N ARG A 133 -8.90 19.85 -7.75
CA ARG A 133 -10.18 20.56 -7.69
C ARG A 133 -10.95 20.29 -8.96
#